data_AF-A0A430A1M5-F1
#
_entry.id   AF-A0A430A1M5-F1
#
_cell.length_a   1.000
_cell.length_b   1.000
_cell.length_c   1.000
_cell.angle_alpha   90.00
_cell.angle_beta   90.00
_cell.angle_gamma   90.00
#
_symmetry.space_group_name_H-M   'P 1'
#
loop_
_entity.id
_entity.type
_entity.pdbx_description
1 polymer ?
#
loop_
_entity_poly.entity_id
_entity_poly.type
_entity_poly.pdbx_seq_one_letter_code
_entity_poly.pdbx_strand_id
1 'polypeptide(L)'
;MIINEELFKLEDCVFCLKDKLLSSSTVKSYLNHERALREDLEVEALISQFQEAKSVFERIEPYGNYAPGFREARRKLRKEKRALDTNPTVLVYKQSETELQNVLDYLALDISKSISEKIKVDAGNPFFEFASRGCGGGCHGK
;
A
#
# COMPACT_ATOMS: atom_id res chain seq x y z
N MET A 1 -15.58 11.70 -29.10
CA MET A 1 -15.88 12.12 -27.71
C MET A 1 -16.70 13.39 -27.80
N ILE A 2 -17.94 13.38 -27.33
CA ILE A 2 -18.80 14.56 -27.33
C ILE A 2 -18.47 15.33 -26.05
N ILE A 3 -17.89 16.51 -26.18
CA ILE A 3 -17.62 17.41 -25.05
C ILE A 3 -18.88 18.25 -24.88
N ASN A 4 -19.62 18.03 -23.79
CA ASN A 4 -20.84 18.75 -23.46
C ASN A 4 -20.76 19.38 -22.06
N GLU A 5 -21.71 20.26 -21.73
CA GLU A 5 -21.75 20.95 -20.43
C GLU A 5 -21.81 19.98 -19.23
N GLU A 6 -22.40 18.80 -19.41
CA GLU A 6 -22.48 17.78 -18.36
C GLU A 6 -21.09 17.20 -18.03
N LEU A 7 -20.23 17.02 -19.03
CA LEU A 7 -18.86 16.56 -18.83
C LEU A 7 -18.04 17.57 -18.03
N PHE A 8 -18.20 18.88 -18.30
CA PHE A 8 -17.55 19.94 -17.52
C PHE A 8 -18.03 19.96 -16.06
N LYS A 9 -19.33 19.79 -15.81
CA LYS A 9 -19.86 19.69 -14.43
C LYS A 9 -19.28 18.50 -13.67
N LEU A 10 -19.08 17.36 -14.34
CA LEU A 10 -18.46 16.20 -13.73
C LEU A 10 -16.98 16.45 -13.41
N GLU A 11 -16.27 17.12 -14.31
CA GLU A 11 -14.88 17.53 -14.10
C GLU A 11 -14.74 18.47 -12.89
N ASP A 12 -15.60 19.48 -12.77
CA ASP A 12 -15.65 20.38 -11.62
C ASP A 12 -15.88 19.63 -10.30
N CYS A 13 -16.80 18.65 -10.31
CA CYS A 13 -17.05 17.78 -9.16
C CYS A 13 -15.81 16.97 -8.77
N VAL A 14 -15.08 16.42 -9.74
CA VAL A 14 -13.83 15.67 -9.50
C VAL A 14 -12.76 16.58 -8.89
N PHE A 15 -12.59 17.80 -9.41
CA PHE A 15 -11.63 18.76 -8.84
C PHE A 15 -12.00 19.16 -7.42
N CYS A 16 -13.28 19.43 -7.14
CA CYS A 16 -13.77 19.73 -5.81
C CYS A 16 -13.53 18.57 -4.83
N LEU A 17 -13.77 17.32 -5.26
CA LEU A 17 -13.48 16.12 -4.47
C LEU A 17 -11.98 16.01 -4.17
N LYS A 18 -11.13 16.20 -5.19
CA LYS A 18 -9.67 16.17 -5.07
C LYS A 18 -9.17 17.18 -4.03
N ASP A 19 -9.63 18.42 -4.13
CA ASP A 19 -9.18 19.49 -3.22
C ASP A 19 -9.65 19.24 -1.78
N LYS A 20 -10.89 18.76 -1.59
CA LYS A 20 -11.39 18.33 -0.28
C LYS A 20 -10.54 17.19 0.30
N LEU A 21 -10.24 16.17 -0.50
CA LEU A 21 -9.42 15.04 -0.08
C LEU A 21 -8.01 15.50 0.34
N LEU A 22 -7.35 16.33 -0.47
CA LEU A 22 -6.03 16.87 -0.16
C LEU A 22 -6.04 17.75 1.11
N SER A 23 -7.14 18.44 1.37
CA SER A 23 -7.30 19.26 2.58
C SER A 23 -7.60 18.46 3.85
N SER A 24 -7.97 17.18 3.71
CA SER A 24 -8.37 16.31 4.81
C SER A 24 -7.25 16.08 5.82
N SER A 25 -7.62 15.79 7.07
CA SER A 25 -6.66 15.42 8.11
C SER A 25 -5.93 14.13 7.76
N THR A 26 -6.60 13.16 7.14
CA THR A 26 -6.02 11.87 6.76
C THR A 26 -4.85 12.03 5.80
N VAL A 27 -5.00 12.82 4.73
CA VAL A 27 -3.92 13.10 3.78
C VAL A 27 -2.79 13.88 4.45
N LYS A 28 -3.10 14.89 5.26
CA LYS A 28 -2.08 15.67 5.98
C LYS A 28 -1.27 14.81 6.94
N SER A 29 -1.92 13.94 7.70
CA SER A 29 -1.26 13.00 8.60
C SER A 29 -0.35 12.05 7.82
N TYR A 30 -0.85 11.44 6.75
CA TYR A 30 -0.04 10.59 5.87
C TYR A 30 1.22 11.30 5.36
N LEU A 31 1.08 12.51 4.81
CA LEU A 31 2.22 13.28 4.28
C LEU A 31 3.23 13.66 5.37
N ASN A 32 2.76 13.94 6.59
CA ASN A 32 3.64 14.23 7.72
C ASN A 32 4.42 12.98 8.15
N HIS A 33 3.76 11.83 8.25
CA HIS A 33 4.43 10.57 8.59
C HIS A 33 5.36 10.10 7.47
N GLU A 34 5.01 10.32 6.21
CA GLU A 34 5.88 10.05 5.07
C GLU A 34 7.16 10.89 5.14
N ARG A 35 7.03 12.17 5.48
CA ARG A 35 8.20 13.04 5.70
C ARG A 35 9.06 12.54 6.86
N ALA A 36 8.44 12.26 8.00
CA ALA A 36 9.15 11.74 9.17
C ALA A 36 9.91 10.44 8.84
N LEU A 37 9.30 9.53 8.08
CA LEU A 37 9.93 8.29 7.62
C LEU A 37 11.15 8.56 6.73
N ARG A 38 11.07 9.54 5.82
CA ARG A 38 12.16 9.89 4.91
C ARG A 38 13.33 10.61 5.60
N GLU A 39 13.06 11.32 6.68
CA GLU A 39 14.07 12.05 7.45
C GLU A 39 14.71 11.17 8.55
N ASP A 40 14.18 9.99 8.80
CA ASP A 40 14.65 9.04 9.81
C ASP A 40 15.83 8.19 9.30
N LEU A 41 17.04 8.57 9.74
CA LEU A 41 18.29 7.88 9.40
C LEU A 41 18.33 6.42 9.90
N GLU A 42 17.64 6.10 11.00
CA GLU A 42 17.56 4.73 11.50
C GLU A 42 16.75 3.86 10.54
N VAL A 43 15.62 4.37 10.08
CA VAL A 43 14.77 3.68 9.09
C VAL A 43 15.54 3.49 7.78
N GLU A 44 16.26 4.51 7.30
CA GLU A 44 17.08 4.39 6.09
C GLU A 44 18.14 3.29 6.21
N ALA A 45 18.80 3.19 7.37
CA ALA A 45 19.76 2.12 7.65
C ALA A 45 19.09 0.73 7.68
N LEU A 46 17.92 0.61 8.30
CA LEU A 46 17.14 -0.64 8.36
C LEU A 46 16.65 -1.07 6.97
N ILE A 47 16.20 -0.14 6.13
CA ILE A 47 15.81 -0.40 4.74
C ILE A 47 17.02 -0.94 3.97
N SER A 48 18.17 -0.28 4.09
CA SER A 48 19.41 -0.70 3.42
C SER A 48 19.84 -2.11 3.82
N GLN A 49 19.82 -2.41 5.13
CA GLN A 49 20.16 -3.73 5.66
C GLN A 49 19.18 -4.82 5.18
N PHE A 50 17.88 -4.51 5.15
CA PHE A 50 16.87 -5.41 4.63
C PHE A 50 17.06 -5.67 3.13
N GLN A 51 17.33 -4.63 2.33
CA GLN A 51 17.58 -4.78 0.88
C GLN A 51 18.82 -5.63 0.61
N GLU A 52 19.90 -5.44 1.36
CA GLU A 52 21.09 -6.27 1.25
C GLU A 52 20.76 -7.75 1.56
N ALA A 53 20.13 -8.01 2.70
CA ALA A 53 19.73 -9.36 3.09
C ALA A 53 18.76 -10.01 2.09
N LYS A 54 17.86 -9.21 1.49
CA LYS A 54 16.94 -9.62 0.44
C LYS A 54 17.68 -10.02 -0.82
N SER A 55 18.63 -9.20 -1.29
CA SER A 55 19.43 -9.51 -2.48
C SER A 55 20.25 -10.80 -2.32
N VAL A 56 20.80 -11.06 -1.13
CA VAL A 56 21.54 -12.29 -0.84
C VAL A 56 20.61 -13.50 -0.86
N PHE A 57 19.42 -13.37 -0.28
CA PHE A 57 18.42 -14.43 -0.25
C PHE A 57 17.87 -14.74 -1.66
N GLU A 58 17.51 -13.73 -2.45
CA GLU A 58 16.97 -13.89 -3.81
C GLU A 58 17.96 -14.59 -4.75
N ARG A 59 19.27 -14.43 -4.56
CA ARG A 59 20.30 -15.16 -5.33
C ARG A 59 20.28 -16.66 -5.08
N ILE A 60 19.94 -17.08 -3.86
CA ILE A 60 19.97 -18.49 -3.45
C ILE A 60 18.58 -19.12 -3.39
N GLU A 61 17.53 -18.30 -3.39
CA GLU A 61 16.12 -18.71 -3.30
C GLU A 61 15.71 -19.73 -4.37
N PRO A 62 16.10 -19.59 -5.66
CA PRO A 62 15.74 -20.54 -6.70
C PRO A 62 16.27 -21.96 -6.46
N TYR A 63 17.36 -22.09 -5.70
CA TYR A 63 17.97 -23.39 -5.37
C TYR A 63 17.36 -24.03 -4.12
N GLY A 64 16.51 -23.30 -3.39
CA GLY A 64 15.80 -23.79 -2.21
C GLY A 64 16.74 -24.35 -1.14
N ASN A 65 16.29 -25.41 -0.45
CA ASN A 65 17.03 -26.03 0.65
C ASN A 65 18.37 -26.66 0.25
N TYR A 66 18.67 -26.78 -1.04
CA TYR A 66 19.94 -27.33 -1.55
C TYR A 66 21.05 -26.28 -1.63
N ALA A 67 20.71 -24.98 -1.53
CA ALA A 67 21.69 -23.91 -1.53
C ALA A 67 22.46 -23.86 -0.18
N PRO A 68 23.80 -23.77 -0.21
CA PRO A 68 24.59 -23.56 1.00
C PRO A 68 24.18 -22.22 1.66
N GLY A 69 23.94 -22.25 2.97
CA GLY A 69 23.53 -21.04 3.71
C GLY A 69 22.06 -20.62 3.53
N PHE A 70 21.21 -21.38 2.82
CA PHE A 70 19.79 -21.02 2.59
C PHE A 70 19.03 -20.68 3.88
N ARG A 71 19.17 -21.53 4.91
CA ARG A 71 18.53 -21.32 6.21
C ARG A 71 19.04 -20.06 6.92
N GLU A 72 20.32 -19.75 6.80
CA GLU A 72 20.96 -18.61 7.44
C GLU A 72 20.53 -17.30 6.77
N ALA A 73 20.59 -17.24 5.43
CA ALA A 73 20.11 -16.09 4.67
C ALA A 73 18.62 -15.84 4.90
N ARG A 74 17.79 -16.89 4.92
CA ARG A 74 16.35 -16.76 5.24
C ARG A 74 16.12 -16.22 6.65
N ARG A 75 16.94 -16.66 7.62
CA ARG A 75 16.86 -16.15 9.00
C ARG A 75 17.30 -14.69 9.08
N LYS A 76 18.39 -14.32 8.42
CA LYS A 76 18.87 -12.93 8.33
C LYS A 76 17.80 -12.03 7.71
N LEU A 77 17.27 -12.41 6.55
CA LEU A 77 16.19 -11.68 5.87
C LEU A 77 14.98 -11.42 6.79
N ARG A 78 14.50 -12.44 7.51
CA ARG A 78 13.38 -12.27 8.45
C ARG A 78 13.73 -11.39 9.65
N LYS A 79 14.98 -11.45 10.13
CA LYS A 79 15.44 -10.62 11.25
C LYS A 79 15.45 -9.15 10.84
N GLU A 80 16.06 -8.82 9.68
CA GLU A 80 16.10 -7.45 9.18
C GLU A 80 14.70 -6.95 8.83
N LYS A 81 13.87 -7.79 8.20
CA LYS A 81 12.47 -7.46 7.94
C LYS A 81 11.72 -7.13 9.22
N ARG A 82 11.87 -7.95 10.27
CA ARG A 82 11.21 -7.71 11.55
C ARG A 82 11.69 -6.40 12.17
N ALA A 83 12.99 -6.12 12.15
CA ALA A 83 13.53 -4.88 12.69
C ALA A 83 12.89 -3.67 11.99
N LEU A 84 12.83 -3.68 10.66
CA LEU A 84 12.17 -2.64 9.86
C LEU A 84 10.67 -2.54 10.17
N ASP A 85 9.94 -3.66 10.14
CA ASP A 85 8.49 -3.70 10.34
C ASP A 85 8.08 -3.28 11.77
N THR A 86 8.97 -3.45 12.76
CA THR A 86 8.71 -3.06 14.16
C THR A 86 9.17 -1.66 14.52
N ASN A 87 9.87 -0.96 13.61
CA ASN A 87 10.29 0.41 13.87
C ASN A 87 9.06 1.32 14.04
N PRO A 88 8.98 2.15 15.10
CA PRO A 88 7.82 2.98 15.36
C PRO A 88 7.45 3.93 14.21
N THR A 89 8.43 4.54 13.55
CA THR A 89 8.23 5.45 12.43
C THR A 89 7.59 4.72 11.24
N VAL A 90 8.09 3.51 10.93
CA VAL A 90 7.53 2.64 9.88
C VAL A 90 6.10 2.24 10.21
N LEU A 91 5.83 1.83 11.46
CA LEU A 91 4.51 1.43 11.92
C LEU A 91 3.49 2.55 11.77
N VAL A 92 3.81 3.75 12.26
CA VAL A 92 2.91 4.91 12.20
C VAL A 92 2.65 5.33 10.75
N TYR A 93 3.69 5.34 9.91
CA TYR A 93 3.53 5.58 8.48
C TYR A 93 2.57 4.57 7.85
N LYS A 94 2.78 3.27 8.07
CA LYS A 94 1.94 2.19 7.51
C LYS A 94 0.50 2.24 7.99
N GLN A 95 0.26 2.64 9.23
CA GLN A 95 -1.09 2.89 9.74
C GLN A 95 -1.76 4.03 8.97
N SER A 96 -1.09 5.17 8.83
CA SER A 96 -1.65 6.32 8.10
C SER A 96 -1.84 6.05 6.61
N GLU A 97 -0.98 5.24 5.99
CA GLU A 97 -1.13 4.76 4.61
C GLU A 97 -2.39 3.89 4.46
N THR A 98 -2.62 2.99 5.42
CA THR A 98 -3.82 2.13 5.44
C THR A 98 -5.09 2.93 5.65
N GLU A 99 -5.06 3.93 6.54
CA GLU A 99 -6.19 4.84 6.77
C GLU A 99 -6.54 5.65 5.52
N LEU A 100 -5.54 6.18 4.82
CA LEU A 100 -5.75 6.88 3.56
C LEU A 100 -6.33 5.93 2.48
N GLN A 101 -5.79 4.73 2.35
CA GLN A 101 -6.30 3.72 1.41
C GLN A 101 -7.78 3.39 1.68
N ASN A 102 -8.17 3.26 2.95
CA ASN A 102 -9.58 3.03 3.31
C ASN A 102 -10.49 4.15 2.82
N VAL A 103 -10.08 5.42 3.01
CA VAL A 103 -10.86 6.56 2.53
C VAL A 103 -11.03 6.50 1.00
N LEU A 104 -9.97 6.16 0.27
CA LEU A 104 -10.02 6.01 -1.19
C LEU A 104 -10.93 4.85 -1.62
N ASP A 105 -10.84 3.71 -0.93
CA ASP A 105 -11.66 2.52 -1.22
C ASP A 105 -13.15 2.81 -0.97
N TYR A 106 -13.50 3.53 0.10
CA TYR A 106 -14.88 3.96 0.36
C TYR A 106 -15.38 4.95 -0.70
N LEU A 107 -14.56 5.94 -1.09
CA LEU A 107 -14.92 6.87 -2.16
C LEU A 107 -15.18 6.15 -3.48
N ALA A 108 -14.33 5.19 -3.86
CA ALA A 108 -14.51 4.38 -5.06
C ALA A 108 -15.78 3.53 -4.99
N LEU A 109 -16.09 2.96 -3.81
CA LEU A 109 -17.31 2.19 -3.58
C LEU A 109 -18.56 3.06 -3.72
N ASP A 110 -18.57 4.24 -3.10
CA ASP A 110 -19.73 5.15 -3.11
C ASP A 110 -20.01 5.66 -4.53
N ILE A 111 -18.97 6.05 -5.27
CA ILE A 111 -19.10 6.45 -6.68
C ILE A 111 -19.65 5.29 -7.51
N SER A 112 -19.11 4.08 -7.34
CA SER A 112 -19.53 2.90 -8.11
C SER A 112 -21.00 2.55 -7.85
N LYS A 113 -21.43 2.57 -6.59
CA LYS A 113 -22.82 2.32 -6.21
C LYS A 113 -23.79 3.37 -6.73
N SER A 114 -23.35 4.63 -6.85
CA SER A 114 -24.17 5.69 -7.45
C SER A 114 -24.47 5.47 -8.94
N ILE A 115 -23.61 4.71 -9.64
CA ILE A 115 -23.79 4.36 -11.04
C ILE A 115 -24.56 3.03 -11.17
N SER A 116 -24.15 2.00 -10.44
CA SER A 116 -24.84 0.71 -10.40
C SER A 116 -24.38 -0.16 -9.22
N GLU A 117 -25.33 -0.78 -8.54
CA GLU A 117 -25.06 -1.76 -7.49
C GLU A 117 -24.31 -3.03 -7.97
N LYS A 118 -24.26 -3.27 -9.29
CA LYS A 118 -23.60 -4.44 -9.87
C LYS A 118 -22.11 -4.23 -10.14
N ILE A 119 -21.61 -2.99 -10.06
CA ILE A 119 -20.19 -2.68 -10.28
C ILE A 119 -19.41 -3.20 -9.08
N LYS A 120 -18.43 -4.07 -9.34
CA LYS A 120 -17.50 -4.56 -8.33
C LYS A 120 -16.31 -3.63 -8.24
N VAL A 121 -15.93 -3.29 -7.01
CA VAL A 121 -14.75 -2.48 -6.71
C VAL A 121 -13.70 -3.38 -6.07
N ASP A 122 -12.54 -3.46 -6.72
CA ASP A 122 -11.36 -4.07 -6.12
C ASP A 122 -10.74 -3.04 -5.17
N ALA A 123 -10.88 -3.27 -3.88
CA ALA A 123 -10.30 -2.42 -2.85
C ALA A 123 -8.80 -2.67 -2.73
N GLY A 124 -8.02 -1.60 -2.52
CA GLY A 124 -6.58 -1.70 -2.29
C GLY A 124 -6.23 -2.27 -0.91
N ASN A 125 -7.13 -2.17 0.07
CA ASN A 125 -6.95 -2.78 1.38
C ASN A 125 -7.45 -4.25 1.40
N PRO A 126 -6.59 -5.25 1.71
CA PRO A 126 -7.01 -6.64 1.86
C PRO A 126 -8.10 -6.89 2.92
N PHE A 127 -8.23 -6.00 3.90
CA PHE A 127 -9.19 -6.08 5.01
C PHE A 127 -10.52 -5.37 4.71
N PHE A 128 -10.72 -4.86 3.49
CA PHE A 128 -11.93 -4.12 3.14
C PHE A 128 -13.15 -5.06 3.08
N GLU A 129 -14.10 -4.86 4.02
CA GLU A 129 -15.20 -5.79 4.31
C GLU A 129 -16.24 -5.93 3.18
N PHE A 130 -16.38 -4.90 2.34
CA PHE A 130 -17.39 -4.87 1.27
C PHE A 130 -16.88 -5.27 -0.10
N ALA A 131 -15.57 -5.50 -0.25
CA ALA A 131 -15.03 -6.10 -1.46
C ALA A 131 -15.52 -7.55 -1.48
N SER A 132 -16.55 -7.84 -2.29
CA SER A 132 -16.89 -9.22 -2.62
C SER A 132 -15.64 -9.81 -3.28
N ARG A 133 -14.83 -10.53 -2.50
CA ARG A 133 -13.64 -11.20 -3.03
C ARG A 133 -14.15 -12.21 -4.06
N GLY A 134 -14.12 -11.82 -5.34
CA GLY A 134 -13.92 -12.79 -6.39
C GLY A 134 -12.69 -13.57 -5.97
N CYS A 135 -12.83 -14.88 -5.83
CA CYS A 135 -11.76 -15.78 -5.46
C CYS A 135 -10.59 -15.61 -6.46
N GLY A 136 -9.70 -14.66 -6.19
CA GLY A 136 -8.38 -14.53 -6.77
C GLY A 136 -7.45 -15.49 -6.06
N GLY A 137 -7.80 -16.79 -6.12
CA GLY A 137 -6.95 -17.89 -5.69
C GLY A 137 -5.73 -17.96 -6.62
N GLY A 138 -4.75 -17.09 -6.35
CA GLY A 138 -3.45 -17.06 -7.00
C GLY A 138 -2.36 -17.00 -5.95
N CYS A 139 -2.35 -17.98 -5.03
CA CYS A 139 -1.16 -18.33 -4.26
C CYS A 139 -0.07 -18.82 -5.22
N HIS A 140 0.58 -17.92 -5.93
CA HIS A 140 1.87 -18.15 -6.55
C HIS A 140 2.82 -17.10 -6.00
N GLY A 141 3.50 -17.48 -4.91
CA GLY A 141 4.85 -16.99 -4.70
C GLY A 141 5.68 -17.40 -5.91
N LYS A 142 6.17 -16.40 -6.63
CA LYS A 142 7.35 -16.49 -7.48
C LYS A 142 8.25 -15.32 -7.11
#